data_AF-A0A2S6NDR6-F1
#
_entry.id   AF-A0A2S6NDR6-F1
#
_cell.length_a   1.000
_cell.length_b   1.000
_cell.length_c   1.000
_cell.angle_alpha   90.00
_cell.angle_beta   90.00
_cell.angle_gamma   90.00
#
_symmetry.space_group_name_H-M   'P 1'
#
loop_
_entity.id
_entity.type
_entity.pdbx_description
1 polymer ?
#
loop_
_entity_poly.entity_id
_entity_poly.type
_entity_poly.pdbx_seq_one_letter_code
_entity_poly.pdbx_strand_id
1 'polypeptide(L)'
;MKITIFDRTAQNRNEIDFIHKRLVPGLAVANDKVKVTSLDYDECDVAVILWSPRGGAVERARAARKIRHLHSRNLLILETPILRDFDQWYFRAGFDHVHRAGRFFSRDMPADRARAMKLVAQPWKDGDGPVFIAGQLPGDYSLDGVDALEWAFDAASHIDRKWRRQIVLRPHPLDTSAQWIAVAAALGADMSRRPLSEDLAVAGAWVSFTSGSAIDAVMAGVPSICLSPNNFAWEVSGHRLTNLEKPWRGDRAQWLANLAYRQWTVDEIGAGACWEHLRECVER
;
A
#
# COMPACT_ATOMS: atom_id res chain seq x y z
N MET A 1 20.52 -18.60 7.33
CA MET A 1 19.44 -19.00 6.41
C MET A 1 19.94 -18.97 4.97
N LYS A 2 19.37 -19.80 4.09
CA LYS A 2 19.49 -19.71 2.63
C LYS A 2 18.45 -18.72 2.13
N ILE A 3 18.89 -17.59 1.59
CA ILE A 3 18.03 -16.54 1.04
C ILE A 3 18.22 -16.51 -0.47
N THR A 4 17.12 -16.60 -1.23
CA THR A 4 17.18 -16.54 -2.70
C THR A 4 16.42 -15.31 -3.20
N ILE A 5 17.11 -14.47 -3.97
CA ILE A 5 16.54 -13.32 -4.68
C ILE A 5 16.25 -13.73 -6.13
N PHE A 6 15.01 -13.54 -6.57
CA PHE A 6 14.57 -13.87 -7.92
C PHE A 6 14.60 -12.64 -8.83
N ASP A 7 15.68 -12.48 -9.59
CA ASP A 7 15.98 -11.26 -10.36
C ASP A 7 14.98 -10.98 -11.51
N ARG A 8 14.33 -12.02 -12.04
CA ARG A 8 13.26 -11.91 -13.06
C ARG A 8 12.03 -11.15 -12.59
N THR A 9 11.93 -10.88 -11.29
CA THR A 9 10.86 -10.05 -10.73
C THR A 9 11.18 -8.55 -10.83
N ALA A 10 12.45 -8.17 -11.06
CA ALA A 10 12.83 -6.78 -11.32
C ALA A 10 12.23 -6.25 -12.63
N GLN A 11 11.96 -4.95 -12.68
CA GLN A 11 11.33 -4.26 -13.81
C GLN A 11 12.35 -3.68 -14.79
N ASN A 12 13.56 -3.34 -14.35
CA ASN A 12 14.54 -2.66 -15.18
C ASN A 12 15.98 -2.89 -14.67
N ARG A 13 16.95 -2.41 -15.44
CA ARG A 13 18.39 -2.54 -15.12
C ARG A 13 18.78 -1.86 -13.81
N ASN A 14 18.16 -0.75 -13.44
CA ASN A 14 18.47 -0.06 -12.19
C ASN A 14 18.10 -0.91 -10.96
N GLU A 15 17.02 -1.69 -11.06
CA GLU A 15 16.62 -2.64 -10.02
C GLU A 15 17.54 -3.86 -9.95
N ILE A 16 18.03 -4.35 -11.09
CA ILE A 16 19.07 -5.39 -11.10
C ILE A 16 20.36 -4.88 -10.42
N ASP A 17 20.76 -3.66 -10.75
CA ASP A 17 21.90 -2.98 -10.11
C ASP A 17 21.68 -2.81 -8.60
N PHE A 18 20.47 -2.41 -8.18
CA PHE A 18 20.08 -2.34 -6.77
C PHE A 18 20.17 -3.71 -6.07
N ILE A 19 19.69 -4.78 -6.71
CA ILE A 19 19.77 -6.14 -6.15
C ILE A 19 21.22 -6.47 -5.81
N HIS A 20 22.14 -6.32 -6.77
CA HIS A 20 23.54 -6.72 -6.57
C HIS A 20 24.32 -5.77 -5.66
N LYS A 21 24.10 -4.45 -5.78
CA LYS A 21 24.90 -3.45 -5.06
C LYS A 21 24.40 -3.16 -3.65
N ARG A 22 23.12 -3.42 -3.36
CA ARG A 22 22.48 -3.02 -2.10
C ARG A 22 21.76 -4.19 -1.43
N LEU A 23 20.82 -4.82 -2.11
CA LEU A 23 19.98 -5.86 -1.48
C LEU A 23 20.80 -7.10 -1.05
N VAL A 24 21.70 -7.59 -1.91
CA VAL A 24 22.56 -8.74 -1.59
C VAL A 24 23.45 -8.46 -0.37
N PRO A 25 24.25 -7.37 -0.33
CA PRO A 25 25.01 -7.01 0.87
C PRO A 25 24.14 -6.85 2.12
N GLY A 26 23.01 -6.17 1.99
CA GLY A 26 22.08 -5.91 3.08
C GLY A 26 21.48 -7.17 3.72
N LEU A 27 21.13 -8.15 2.90
CA LEU A 27 20.63 -9.44 3.38
C LEU A 27 21.75 -10.32 3.98
N ALA A 28 23.00 -10.09 3.58
CA ALA A 28 24.15 -10.87 4.04
C ALA A 28 24.72 -10.42 5.41
N VAL A 29 24.31 -9.25 5.92
CA VAL A 29 24.87 -8.67 7.18
C VAL A 29 24.77 -9.61 8.38
N ALA A 30 23.75 -10.47 8.42
CA ALA A 30 23.51 -11.42 9.50
C ALA A 30 24.17 -12.80 9.27
N ASN A 31 25.20 -12.86 8.41
CA ASN A 31 25.87 -14.09 7.94
C ASN A 31 24.94 -15.08 7.24
N ASP A 32 23.85 -14.60 6.65
CA ASP A 32 22.93 -15.41 5.85
C ASP A 32 23.51 -15.68 4.46
N LYS A 33 23.22 -16.86 3.89
CA LYS A 33 23.71 -17.27 2.56
C LYS A 33 22.76 -16.73 1.49
N VAL A 34 23.16 -15.64 0.84
CA VAL A 34 22.35 -14.96 -0.18
C VAL A 34 22.74 -15.41 -1.58
N LYS A 35 21.75 -15.80 -2.39
CA LYS A 35 21.91 -16.16 -3.80
C LYS A 35 20.96 -15.33 -4.66
N VAL A 36 21.44 -14.87 -5.82
CA VAL A 36 20.60 -14.31 -6.89
C VAL A 36 20.39 -15.39 -7.95
N THR A 37 19.16 -15.52 -8.46
CA THR A 37 18.86 -16.48 -9.51
C THR A 37 17.83 -15.97 -10.51
N SER A 38 18.02 -16.37 -11.76
CA SER A 38 17.03 -16.22 -12.84
C SER A 38 16.22 -17.50 -13.07
N LEU A 39 16.41 -18.53 -12.23
CA LEU A 39 15.57 -19.74 -12.27
C LEU A 39 14.12 -19.39 -11.89
N ASP A 40 13.19 -20.21 -12.38
CA ASP A 40 11.77 -20.07 -12.01
C ASP A 40 11.53 -20.27 -10.51
N TYR A 41 12.33 -21.13 -9.87
CA TYR A 41 12.32 -21.38 -8.43
C TYR A 41 13.62 -22.07 -8.00
N ASP A 42 14.07 -21.81 -6.77
CA ASP A 42 15.14 -22.52 -6.07
C ASP A 42 14.77 -22.57 -4.58
N GLU A 43 14.78 -23.76 -4.00
CA GLU A 43 14.38 -23.99 -2.61
C GLU A 43 15.24 -23.17 -1.64
N CYS A 44 14.63 -22.47 -0.70
CA CYS A 44 15.31 -21.59 0.23
C CYS A 44 14.50 -21.43 1.52
N ASP A 45 15.09 -20.83 2.55
CA ASP A 45 14.39 -20.50 3.78
C ASP A 45 13.56 -19.21 3.61
N VAL A 46 14.06 -18.30 2.77
CA VAL A 46 13.46 -17.00 2.45
C VAL A 46 13.58 -16.73 0.95
N ALA A 47 12.44 -16.59 0.28
CA ALA A 47 12.37 -16.10 -1.09
C ALA A 47 12.23 -14.57 -1.10
N VAL A 48 12.94 -13.89 -1.99
CA VAL A 48 12.86 -12.43 -2.14
C VAL A 48 12.43 -12.07 -3.55
N ILE A 49 11.37 -11.27 -3.67
CA ILE A 49 10.85 -10.76 -4.93
C ILE A 49 10.72 -9.24 -4.90
N LEU A 50 10.87 -8.62 -6.07
CA LEU A 50 10.52 -7.23 -6.31
C LEU A 50 9.14 -7.18 -6.97
N TRP A 51 8.32 -6.27 -6.47
CA TRP A 51 6.95 -6.01 -6.86
C TRP A 51 5.94 -7.10 -6.50
N SER A 52 4.70 -6.66 -6.28
CA SER A 52 3.59 -7.57 -5.98
C SER A 52 3.36 -8.65 -7.05
N PRO A 53 2.93 -9.87 -6.65
CA PRO A 53 2.52 -10.93 -7.56
C PRO A 53 1.13 -10.65 -8.18
N ARG A 54 0.94 -9.45 -8.73
CA ARG A 54 -0.30 -8.98 -9.37
C ARG A 54 -0.69 -9.81 -10.58
N GLY A 55 -1.94 -9.70 -11.04
CA GLY A 55 -2.42 -10.32 -12.28
C GLY A 55 -1.71 -9.81 -13.57
N GLY A 56 -1.99 -10.46 -14.70
CA GLY A 56 -1.55 -10.01 -16.03
C GLY A 56 -0.40 -10.82 -16.66
N ALA A 57 -0.11 -10.49 -17.93
CA ALA A 57 0.77 -11.29 -18.80
C ALA A 57 2.26 -10.92 -18.75
N VAL A 58 2.62 -9.81 -18.10
CA VAL A 58 4.02 -9.34 -18.02
C VAL A 58 4.87 -10.39 -17.30
N GLU A 59 6.06 -10.67 -17.84
CA GLU A 59 6.96 -11.72 -17.36
C GLU A 59 7.22 -11.63 -15.85
N ARG A 60 7.61 -10.44 -15.35
CA ARG A 60 7.89 -10.24 -13.92
C ARG A 60 6.72 -10.61 -13.01
N ALA A 61 5.50 -10.31 -13.43
CA ALA A 61 4.29 -10.63 -12.67
C ALA A 61 4.01 -12.15 -12.69
N ARG A 62 4.27 -12.82 -13.82
CA ARG A 62 4.19 -14.29 -13.91
C ARG A 62 5.22 -14.96 -13.00
N ALA A 63 6.46 -14.47 -13.01
CA ALA A 63 7.54 -14.97 -12.15
C ALA A 63 7.17 -14.81 -10.66
N ALA A 64 6.77 -13.60 -10.24
CA ALA A 64 6.36 -13.31 -8.87
C ALA A 64 5.19 -14.23 -8.40
N ARG A 65 4.17 -14.45 -9.25
CA ARG A 65 3.06 -15.37 -8.94
C ARG A 65 3.52 -16.82 -8.79
N LYS A 66 4.41 -17.28 -9.68
CA LYS A 66 4.96 -18.64 -9.62
C LYS A 66 5.75 -18.86 -8.34
N ILE A 67 6.61 -17.91 -7.99
CA ILE A 67 7.39 -17.94 -6.73
C ILE A 67 6.45 -17.92 -5.53
N ARG A 68 5.45 -17.03 -5.49
CA ARG A 68 4.46 -16.99 -4.40
C ARG A 68 3.71 -18.32 -4.22
N HIS A 69 3.37 -18.98 -5.33
CA HIS A 69 2.69 -20.27 -5.27
C HIS A 69 3.59 -21.38 -4.72
N LEU A 70 4.87 -21.38 -5.09
CA LEU A 70 5.85 -22.37 -4.65
C LEU A 70 6.44 -22.05 -3.27
N HIS A 71 6.35 -20.80 -2.82
CA HIS A 71 6.91 -20.28 -1.57
C HIS A 71 5.88 -19.39 -0.86
N SER A 72 4.92 -20.04 -0.19
CA SER A 72 3.74 -19.40 0.40
C SER A 72 3.98 -18.79 1.79
N ARG A 73 5.16 -19.00 2.37
CA ARG A 73 5.61 -18.44 3.65
C ARG A 73 7.01 -17.90 3.49
N ASN A 74 7.41 -16.96 4.33
CA ASN A 74 8.74 -16.34 4.29
C ASN A 74 9.10 -15.75 2.91
N LEU A 75 8.09 -15.30 2.15
CA LEU A 75 8.30 -14.55 0.93
C LEU A 75 8.48 -13.06 1.26
N LEU A 76 9.71 -12.56 1.24
CA LEU A 76 10.00 -11.14 1.38
C LEU A 76 9.67 -10.41 0.06
N ILE A 77 8.80 -9.41 0.13
CA ILE A 77 8.36 -8.63 -1.03
C ILE A 77 8.79 -7.17 -0.86
N LEU A 78 9.56 -6.66 -1.82
CA LEU A 78 9.87 -5.24 -1.94
C LEU A 78 8.88 -4.60 -2.93
N GLU A 79 8.21 -3.52 -2.53
CA GLU A 79 7.14 -2.89 -3.31
C GLU A 79 7.23 -1.36 -3.24
N THR A 80 6.43 -0.67 -4.05
CA THR A 80 6.23 0.78 -4.02
C THR A 80 6.06 1.26 -2.57
N PRO A 81 6.77 2.33 -2.16
CA PRO A 81 6.66 2.87 -0.82
C PRO A 81 5.25 3.40 -0.55
N ILE A 82 4.90 3.44 0.73
CA ILE A 82 3.57 3.83 1.18
C ILE A 82 3.51 5.34 1.37
N LEU A 83 4.48 5.87 2.10
CA LEU A 83 4.71 7.27 2.36
C LEU A 83 5.61 7.77 1.25
N ARG A 84 5.09 8.70 0.45
CA ARG A 84 5.80 9.23 -0.71
C ARG A 84 6.71 10.36 -0.24
N ASP A 85 7.99 10.08 -0.27
CA ASP A 85 9.07 11.07 -0.21
C ASP A 85 9.77 11.00 -1.57
N PHE A 86 9.90 12.15 -2.24
CA PHE A 86 10.45 12.23 -3.60
C PHE A 86 11.98 12.43 -3.60
N ASP A 87 12.58 12.68 -2.43
CA ASP A 87 14.01 12.98 -2.33
C ASP A 87 14.88 11.73 -2.25
N GLN A 88 14.28 10.58 -1.90
CA GLN A 88 14.99 9.30 -1.80
C GLN A 88 14.21 8.15 -2.41
N TRP A 89 14.93 7.14 -2.90
CA TRP A 89 14.33 5.91 -3.38
C TRP A 89 14.05 4.98 -2.20
N TYR A 90 12.77 4.73 -1.94
CA TYR A 90 12.29 3.81 -0.91
C TYR A 90 11.68 2.55 -1.52
N PHE A 91 11.71 1.47 -0.73
CA PHE A 91 10.83 0.32 -0.88
C PHE A 91 10.02 0.12 0.39
N ARG A 92 8.74 -0.22 0.23
CA ARG A 92 8.04 -0.98 1.26
C ARG A 92 8.60 -2.40 1.26
N ALA A 93 8.92 -2.95 2.42
CA ALA A 93 9.42 -4.31 2.54
C ALA A 93 8.67 -5.06 3.63
N GLY A 94 8.14 -6.23 3.31
CA GLY A 94 7.41 -7.07 4.26
C GLY A 94 7.20 -8.48 3.73
N PHE A 95 6.84 -9.38 4.62
CA PHE A 95 6.65 -10.79 4.30
C PHE A 95 5.22 -11.13 3.88
N ASP A 96 5.12 -12.01 2.90
CA ASP A 96 3.95 -12.79 2.46
C ASP A 96 2.77 -12.01 1.86
N HIS A 97 2.71 -10.71 2.09
CA HIS A 97 1.70 -9.84 1.51
C HIS A 97 2.20 -8.40 1.42
N VAL A 98 1.73 -7.67 0.40
CA VAL A 98 2.17 -6.29 0.16
C VAL A 98 1.33 -5.24 0.90
N HIS A 99 0.15 -5.60 1.41
CA HIS A 99 -0.70 -4.71 2.22
C HIS A 99 -0.69 -5.06 3.71
N ARG A 100 -1.59 -4.51 4.53
CA ARG A 100 -1.59 -4.65 6.00
C ARG A 100 -1.59 -6.11 6.51
N ALA A 101 -2.08 -7.09 5.76
CA ALA A 101 -1.94 -8.51 6.10
C ALA A 101 -0.49 -9.05 6.06
N GLY A 102 0.46 -8.29 5.54
CA GLY A 102 1.88 -8.67 5.50
C GLY A 102 2.52 -8.59 6.88
N ARG A 103 3.63 -9.31 7.05
CA ARG A 103 4.38 -9.32 8.30
C ARG A 103 5.55 -8.36 8.20
N PHE A 104 5.45 -7.25 8.93
CA PHE A 104 6.37 -6.11 8.86
C PHE A 104 7.13 -5.86 10.17
N PHE A 105 6.86 -6.61 11.24
CA PHE A 105 7.38 -6.34 12.59
C PHE A 105 7.19 -4.89 13.09
N SER A 106 6.06 -4.27 12.74
CA SER A 106 5.84 -2.83 12.89
C SER A 106 4.71 -2.46 13.86
N ARG A 107 4.62 -3.15 15.00
CA ARG A 107 3.64 -2.86 16.05
C ARG A 107 4.34 -2.20 17.23
N ASP A 108 3.72 -1.16 17.78
CA ASP A 108 4.18 -0.42 18.96
C ASP A 108 5.63 0.09 18.81
N MET A 109 5.95 0.57 17.61
CA MET A 109 7.29 1.05 17.26
C MET A 109 7.57 2.45 17.81
N PRO A 110 8.84 2.79 18.11
CA PRO A 110 9.21 4.15 18.47
C PRO A 110 8.97 5.14 17.32
N ALA A 111 8.82 6.41 17.68
CA ALA A 111 8.55 7.49 16.71
C ALA A 111 9.82 8.05 16.03
N ASP A 112 10.98 7.47 16.25
CA ASP A 112 12.27 7.90 15.69
C ASP A 112 12.28 7.91 14.16
N ARG A 113 11.82 6.84 13.49
CA ARG A 113 11.72 6.80 12.02
C ARG A 113 10.71 7.80 11.49
N ALA A 114 9.54 7.89 12.14
CA ALA A 114 8.52 8.88 11.75
C ALA A 114 9.05 10.32 11.87
N ARG A 115 9.83 10.62 12.91
CA ARG A 115 10.52 11.92 13.07
C ARG A 115 11.61 12.13 12.02
N ALA A 116 12.42 11.12 11.73
CA ALA A 116 13.48 11.20 10.72
C ALA A 116 12.89 11.47 9.32
N MET A 117 11.76 10.84 9.01
CA MET A 117 10.96 11.07 7.79
C MET A 117 10.10 12.34 7.86
N LYS A 118 10.15 13.10 8.97
CA LYS A 118 9.39 14.34 9.19
C LYS A 118 7.88 14.18 8.96
N LEU A 119 7.33 13.02 9.33
CA LEU A 119 5.91 12.73 9.16
C LEU A 119 5.08 13.56 10.14
N VAL A 120 4.24 14.44 9.62
CA VAL A 120 3.31 15.26 10.40
C VAL A 120 1.94 15.22 9.75
N ALA A 121 0.94 14.76 10.49
CA ALA A 121 -0.45 14.81 10.05
C ALA A 121 -1.08 16.16 10.43
N GLN A 122 -1.85 16.74 9.52
CA GLN A 122 -2.62 17.97 9.75
C GLN A 122 -3.72 17.75 10.79
N PRO A 123 -4.21 18.77 11.51
CA PRO A 123 -5.37 18.63 12.40
C PRO A 123 -6.55 17.95 11.70
N TRP A 124 -7.32 17.14 12.44
CA TRP A 124 -8.52 16.53 11.88
C TRP A 124 -9.52 17.60 11.44
N LYS A 125 -10.10 17.41 10.25
CA LYS A 125 -11.21 18.21 9.76
C LYS A 125 -12.52 17.78 10.42
N ASP A 126 -13.47 18.69 10.47
CA ASP A 126 -14.78 18.46 11.10
C ASP A 126 -15.70 17.55 10.29
N GLY A 127 -15.39 17.36 9.01
CA GLY A 127 -16.12 16.45 8.12
C GLY A 127 -17.05 17.16 7.13
N ASP A 128 -16.97 18.50 7.08
CA ASP A 128 -17.70 19.33 6.14
C ASP A 128 -17.18 19.16 4.71
N GLY A 129 -18.10 19.12 3.76
CA GLY A 129 -17.79 18.97 2.33
C GLY A 129 -18.17 17.62 1.73
N PRO A 130 -17.82 17.40 0.46
CA PRO A 130 -18.16 16.19 -0.28
C PRO A 130 -17.47 14.94 0.27
N VAL A 131 -18.10 13.80 0.00
CA VAL A 131 -17.57 12.47 0.29
C VAL A 131 -16.91 11.94 -0.96
N PHE A 132 -15.60 11.68 -0.87
CA PHE A 132 -14.84 11.11 -1.97
C PHE A 132 -14.84 9.59 -1.91
N ILE A 133 -15.09 8.94 -3.04
CA ILE A 133 -14.94 7.48 -3.20
C ILE A 133 -13.67 7.23 -4.01
N ALA A 134 -12.62 6.73 -3.37
CA ALA A 134 -11.33 6.49 -3.98
C ALA A 134 -11.28 5.17 -4.74
N GLY A 135 -11.21 5.27 -6.06
CA GLY A 135 -11.03 4.13 -6.96
C GLY A 135 -9.63 3.54 -6.95
N GLN A 136 -9.49 2.38 -7.58
CA GLN A 136 -8.25 1.62 -7.73
C GLN A 136 -8.17 1.02 -9.14
N LEU A 137 -6.98 0.62 -9.58
CA LEU A 137 -6.82 -0.01 -10.88
C LEU A 137 -7.52 -1.38 -10.90
N PRO A 138 -8.30 -1.72 -11.94
CA PRO A 138 -8.85 -3.05 -12.10
C PRO A 138 -7.75 -4.13 -12.06
N GLY A 139 -7.98 -5.18 -11.28
CA GLY A 139 -7.03 -6.29 -11.12
C GLY A 139 -5.77 -5.96 -10.28
N ASP A 140 -5.76 -4.82 -9.58
CA ASP A 140 -4.75 -4.54 -8.56
C ASP A 140 -4.73 -5.67 -7.52
N TYR A 141 -3.53 -6.13 -7.16
CA TYR A 141 -3.33 -7.21 -6.19
C TYR A 141 -4.03 -6.91 -4.85
N SER A 142 -4.08 -5.63 -4.47
CA SER A 142 -4.71 -5.14 -3.24
C SER A 142 -6.23 -5.27 -3.19
N LEU A 143 -6.89 -5.46 -4.33
CA LEU A 143 -8.33 -5.60 -4.41
C LEU A 143 -8.81 -7.00 -4.03
N ASP A 144 -7.91 -8.00 -4.02
CA ASP A 144 -8.23 -9.38 -3.66
C ASP A 144 -9.47 -9.93 -4.40
N GLY A 145 -9.55 -9.63 -5.71
CA GLY A 145 -10.64 -10.06 -6.57
C GLY A 145 -11.90 -9.17 -6.56
N VAL A 146 -11.96 -8.14 -5.71
CA VAL A 146 -13.06 -7.15 -5.73
C VAL A 146 -13.01 -6.32 -7.01
N ASP A 147 -14.15 -6.20 -7.67
CA ASP A 147 -14.31 -5.23 -8.76
C ASP A 147 -14.39 -3.82 -8.18
N ALA A 148 -13.40 -2.99 -8.49
CA ALA A 148 -13.27 -1.64 -7.94
C ALA A 148 -14.40 -0.71 -8.36
N LEU A 149 -14.97 -0.90 -9.54
CA LEU A 149 -16.03 -0.05 -10.07
C LEU A 149 -17.38 -0.44 -9.46
N GLU A 150 -17.69 -1.74 -9.41
CA GLU A 150 -18.88 -2.27 -8.73
C GLU A 150 -18.89 -1.86 -7.25
N TRP A 151 -17.76 -2.05 -6.56
CA TRP A 151 -17.60 -1.61 -5.17
C TRP A 151 -17.85 -0.11 -5.00
N ALA A 152 -17.30 0.73 -5.89
CA ALA A 152 -17.48 2.18 -5.81
C ALA A 152 -18.94 2.58 -6.04
N PHE A 153 -19.61 1.94 -7.00
CA PHE A 153 -21.04 2.15 -7.26
C PHE A 153 -21.89 1.79 -6.03
N ASP A 154 -21.64 0.62 -5.43
CA ASP A 154 -22.38 0.15 -4.26
C ASP A 154 -22.16 1.05 -3.04
N ALA A 155 -20.92 1.44 -2.78
CA ALA A 155 -20.58 2.33 -1.69
C ALA A 155 -21.25 3.71 -1.86
N ALA A 156 -21.15 4.30 -3.04
CA ALA A 156 -21.78 5.58 -3.35
C ALA A 156 -23.32 5.50 -3.25
N SER A 157 -23.93 4.46 -3.84
CA SER A 157 -25.38 4.22 -3.77
C SER A 157 -25.87 4.05 -2.33
N HIS A 158 -25.09 3.39 -1.47
CA HIS A 158 -25.44 3.25 -0.06
C HIS A 158 -25.39 4.60 0.67
N ILE A 159 -24.38 5.41 0.37
CA ILE A 159 -24.17 6.71 1.00
C ILE A 159 -25.27 7.70 0.61
N ASP A 160 -25.56 7.81 -0.68
CA ASP A 160 -26.57 8.72 -1.22
C ASP A 160 -27.94 8.46 -0.59
N ARG A 161 -28.39 7.19 -0.63
CA ARG A 161 -29.70 6.78 -0.08
C ARG A 161 -29.87 7.10 1.40
N LYS A 162 -28.80 7.02 2.19
CA LYS A 162 -28.89 7.09 3.65
C LYS A 162 -28.61 8.48 4.22
N TRP A 163 -27.70 9.24 3.61
CA TRP A 163 -27.25 10.52 4.14
C TRP A 163 -27.35 11.69 3.17
N ARG A 164 -27.69 11.46 1.89
CA ARG A 164 -27.82 12.50 0.85
C ARG A 164 -26.62 13.45 0.81
N ARG A 165 -25.41 12.91 0.96
CA ARG A 165 -24.15 13.66 0.89
C ARG A 165 -23.80 13.92 -0.58
N GLN A 166 -23.15 15.05 -0.86
CA GLN A 166 -22.50 15.23 -2.16
C GLN A 166 -21.40 14.18 -2.32
N ILE A 167 -21.47 13.38 -3.37
CA ILE A 167 -20.50 12.31 -3.66
C ILE A 167 -19.61 12.74 -4.82
N VAL A 168 -18.31 12.52 -4.66
CA VAL A 168 -17.32 12.68 -5.74
C VAL A 168 -16.61 11.35 -5.95
N LEU A 169 -16.80 10.77 -7.13
CA LEU A 169 -16.05 9.59 -7.55
C LEU A 169 -14.65 10.01 -8.00
N ARG A 170 -13.62 9.34 -7.49
CA ARG A 170 -12.23 9.63 -7.85
C ARG A 170 -11.56 8.37 -8.41
N PRO A 171 -11.57 8.19 -9.75
CA PRO A 171 -10.86 7.09 -10.40
C PRO A 171 -9.36 7.11 -10.04
N HIS A 172 -8.72 5.95 -10.12
CA HIS A 172 -7.26 5.91 -10.04
C HIS A 172 -6.64 6.74 -11.18
N PRO A 173 -5.54 7.50 -10.99
CA PRO A 173 -4.98 8.35 -12.05
C PRO A 173 -4.61 7.63 -13.35
N LEU A 174 -4.28 6.34 -13.25
CA LEU A 174 -3.96 5.48 -14.38
C LEU A 174 -5.18 4.74 -14.96
N ASP A 175 -6.35 4.86 -14.33
CA ASP A 175 -7.60 4.30 -14.84
C ASP A 175 -8.31 5.34 -15.71
N THR A 176 -8.19 5.17 -17.03
CA THR A 176 -8.80 6.04 -18.02
C THR A 176 -10.18 5.56 -18.47
N SER A 177 -10.74 4.50 -17.87
CA SER A 177 -12.01 3.89 -18.27
C SER A 177 -13.15 4.91 -18.31
N ALA A 178 -13.91 4.89 -19.40
CA ALA A 178 -15.14 5.69 -19.55
C ALA A 178 -16.28 5.19 -18.64
N GLN A 179 -16.16 4.00 -18.07
CA GLN A 179 -17.19 3.43 -17.19
C GLN A 179 -17.41 4.28 -15.93
N TRP A 180 -16.38 4.96 -15.43
CA TRP A 180 -16.51 5.91 -14.32
C TRP A 180 -17.47 7.06 -14.62
N ILE A 181 -17.52 7.53 -15.88
CA ILE A 181 -18.46 8.57 -16.31
C ILE A 181 -19.90 8.04 -16.26
N ALA A 182 -20.11 6.81 -16.74
CA ALA A 182 -21.42 6.17 -16.70
C ALA A 182 -21.91 5.93 -15.27
N VAL A 183 -21.02 5.49 -14.38
CA VAL A 183 -21.30 5.30 -12.94
C VAL A 183 -21.64 6.63 -12.28
N ALA A 184 -20.85 7.69 -12.52
CA ALA A 184 -21.13 9.02 -12.00
C ALA A 184 -22.51 9.53 -12.45
N ALA A 185 -22.82 9.41 -13.75
CA ALA A 185 -24.10 9.82 -14.31
C ALA A 185 -25.28 9.03 -13.73
N ALA A 186 -25.14 7.70 -13.55
CA ALA A 186 -26.18 6.85 -12.97
C ALA A 186 -26.50 7.21 -11.52
N LEU A 187 -25.51 7.71 -10.77
CA LEU A 187 -25.63 8.10 -9.37
C LEU A 187 -25.95 9.59 -9.17
N GLY A 188 -25.92 10.40 -10.23
CA GLY A 188 -25.92 11.86 -10.10
C GLY A 188 -24.73 12.40 -9.29
N ALA A 189 -23.61 11.68 -9.28
CA ALA A 189 -22.41 12.04 -8.54
C ALA A 189 -21.44 12.86 -9.41
N ASP A 190 -20.60 13.67 -8.76
CA ASP A 190 -19.48 14.33 -9.41
C ASP A 190 -18.33 13.35 -9.65
N MET A 191 -17.43 13.69 -10.57
CA MET A 191 -16.19 12.94 -10.78
C MET A 191 -14.99 13.88 -10.76
N SER A 192 -13.93 13.52 -10.03
CA SER A 192 -12.69 14.30 -9.98
C SER A 192 -11.49 13.52 -10.50
N ARG A 193 -10.73 14.16 -11.39
CA ARG A 193 -9.38 13.77 -11.82
C ARG A 193 -8.33 14.82 -11.48
N ARG A 194 -8.67 15.78 -10.60
CA ARG A 194 -7.78 16.85 -10.16
C ARG A 194 -6.59 16.28 -9.36
N PRO A 195 -5.52 17.06 -9.15
CA PRO A 195 -4.47 16.71 -8.20
C PRO A 195 -5.05 16.29 -6.85
N LEU A 196 -4.45 15.26 -6.23
CA LEU A 196 -4.97 14.69 -4.98
C LEU A 196 -5.06 15.74 -3.86
N SER A 197 -4.08 16.64 -3.78
CA SER A 197 -4.06 17.73 -2.80
C SER A 197 -5.26 18.66 -2.89
N GLU A 198 -5.75 18.96 -4.09
CA GLU A 198 -6.92 19.83 -4.30
C GLU A 198 -8.22 19.17 -3.83
N ASP A 199 -8.38 17.88 -4.10
CA ASP A 199 -9.52 17.11 -3.62
C ASP A 199 -9.49 16.95 -2.10
N LEU A 200 -8.31 16.64 -1.54
CA LEU A 200 -8.13 16.54 -0.09
C LEU A 200 -8.40 17.87 0.61
N ALA A 201 -8.13 19.01 -0.02
CA ALA A 201 -8.40 20.33 0.55
C ALA A 201 -9.89 20.54 0.83
N VAL A 202 -10.78 20.04 -0.04
CA VAL A 202 -12.23 20.22 0.07
C VAL A 202 -12.98 19.01 0.63
N ALA A 203 -12.34 17.85 0.74
CA ALA A 203 -12.99 16.63 1.19
C ALA A 203 -13.48 16.70 2.64
N GLY A 204 -14.74 16.31 2.85
CA GLY A 204 -15.33 16.09 4.17
C GLY A 204 -15.10 14.67 4.68
N ALA A 205 -15.13 13.67 3.79
CA ALA A 205 -14.77 12.30 4.14
C ALA A 205 -14.12 11.57 2.95
N TRP A 206 -13.29 10.57 3.26
CA TRP A 206 -12.58 9.77 2.26
C TRP A 206 -12.92 8.28 2.41
N VAL A 207 -13.65 7.71 1.46
CA VAL A 207 -14.03 6.30 1.47
C VAL A 207 -13.12 5.53 0.53
N SER A 208 -12.54 4.44 1.01
CA SER A 208 -11.60 3.60 0.25
C SER A 208 -11.79 2.13 0.57
N PHE A 209 -11.47 1.26 -0.38
CA PHE A 209 -11.31 -0.16 -0.10
C PHE A 209 -9.89 -0.42 0.46
N THR A 210 -8.90 -0.62 -0.41
CA THR A 210 -7.47 -0.79 -0.05
C THR A 210 -6.56 0.31 -0.61
N SER A 211 -7.13 1.31 -1.29
CA SER A 211 -6.39 2.42 -1.91
C SER A 211 -5.46 3.12 -0.92
N GLY A 212 -4.20 3.28 -1.32
CA GLY A 212 -3.19 4.01 -0.54
C GLY A 212 -3.52 5.49 -0.33
N SER A 213 -4.41 6.07 -1.15
CA SER A 213 -4.89 7.45 -0.99
C SER A 213 -5.58 7.72 0.36
N ALA A 214 -6.02 6.68 1.07
CA ALA A 214 -6.54 6.82 2.43
C ALA A 214 -5.49 7.34 3.41
N ILE A 215 -4.22 7.02 3.18
CA ILE A 215 -3.10 7.51 4.00
C ILE A 215 -2.91 9.00 3.75
N ASP A 216 -2.91 9.41 2.48
CA ASP A 216 -2.86 10.81 2.09
C ASP A 216 -4.03 11.60 2.72
N ALA A 217 -5.24 11.02 2.72
CA ALA A 217 -6.41 11.62 3.35
C ALA A 217 -6.25 11.80 4.87
N VAL A 218 -5.86 10.74 5.59
CA VAL A 218 -5.61 10.79 7.04
C VAL A 218 -4.49 11.79 7.38
N MET A 219 -3.44 11.87 6.56
CA MET A 219 -2.35 12.84 6.70
C MET A 219 -2.83 14.28 6.49
N ALA A 220 -3.75 14.51 5.55
CA ALA A 220 -4.39 15.80 5.32
C ALA A 220 -5.49 16.14 6.34
N GLY A 221 -5.71 15.29 7.35
CA GLY A 221 -6.74 15.48 8.37
C GLY A 221 -8.15 15.15 7.88
N VAL A 222 -8.32 14.58 6.69
CA VAL A 222 -9.64 14.17 6.19
C VAL A 222 -10.03 12.84 6.86
N PRO A 223 -11.15 12.79 7.61
CA PRO A 223 -11.60 11.54 8.21
C PRO A 223 -11.87 10.49 7.14
N SER A 224 -11.35 9.28 7.35
CA SER A 224 -11.39 8.21 6.36
C SER A 224 -12.25 7.03 6.81
N ILE A 225 -12.88 6.36 5.85
CA ILE A 225 -13.56 5.08 6.01
C ILE A 225 -12.87 4.06 5.10
N CYS A 226 -12.23 3.08 5.71
CA CYS A 226 -11.57 1.99 5.01
C CYS A 226 -12.45 0.74 5.10
N LEU A 227 -12.91 0.23 3.96
CA LEU A 227 -13.81 -0.92 3.90
C LEU A 227 -13.10 -2.27 3.79
N SER A 228 -11.76 -2.28 3.85
CA SER A 228 -10.96 -3.49 3.90
C SER A 228 -9.90 -3.43 5.02
N PRO A 229 -9.74 -4.50 5.83
CA PRO A 229 -8.70 -4.58 6.86
C PRO A 229 -7.28 -4.57 6.29
N ASN A 230 -7.13 -4.73 4.96
CA ASN A 230 -5.87 -4.61 4.25
C ASN A 230 -5.44 -3.16 4.00
N ASN A 231 -6.29 -2.16 4.23
CA ASN A 231 -5.90 -0.76 4.10
C ASN A 231 -4.88 -0.36 5.19
N PHE A 232 -3.82 0.36 4.82
CA PHE A 232 -2.81 0.83 5.77
C PHE A 232 -3.34 1.91 6.74
N ALA A 233 -4.40 2.62 6.38
CA ALA A 233 -5.06 3.60 7.26
C ALA A 233 -6.12 2.98 8.19
N TRP A 234 -6.28 1.65 8.20
CA TRP A 234 -7.33 0.95 8.95
C TRP A 234 -7.40 1.35 10.43
N GLU A 235 -6.27 1.39 11.13
CA GLU A 235 -6.24 1.62 12.59
C GLU A 235 -6.70 3.02 13.03
N VAL A 236 -6.71 3.96 12.10
CA VAL A 236 -7.05 5.38 12.34
C VAL A 236 -8.30 5.84 11.60
N SER A 237 -9.02 4.90 10.98
CA SER A 237 -10.18 5.15 10.11
C SER A 237 -11.43 4.42 10.61
N GLY A 238 -12.61 4.86 10.15
CA GLY A 238 -13.84 4.07 10.30
C GLY A 238 -13.85 2.85 9.38
N HIS A 239 -14.60 1.80 9.73
CA HIS A 239 -14.62 0.53 8.97
C HIS A 239 -15.96 0.20 8.33
N ARG A 240 -16.95 1.05 8.53
CA ARG A 240 -18.31 0.87 8.02
C ARG A 240 -18.80 2.19 7.48
N LEU A 241 -19.55 2.14 6.38
CA LEU A 241 -20.21 3.33 5.83
C LEU A 241 -21.12 4.00 6.86
N THR A 242 -21.67 3.23 7.81
CA THR A 242 -22.48 3.77 8.90
C THR A 242 -21.75 4.76 9.82
N ASN A 243 -20.42 4.81 9.76
CA ASN A 243 -19.63 5.80 10.48
C ASN A 243 -19.50 7.14 9.74
N LEU A 244 -20.07 7.31 8.54
CA LEU A 244 -19.85 8.51 7.70
C LEU A 244 -20.17 9.84 8.38
N GLU A 245 -21.27 9.91 9.12
CA GLU A 245 -21.67 11.16 9.79
C GLU A 245 -20.87 11.45 11.06
N LYS A 246 -20.23 10.42 11.62
CA LYS A 246 -19.33 10.54 12.77
C LYS A 246 -18.12 9.64 12.57
N PRO A 247 -17.20 9.99 11.64
CA PRO A 247 -16.09 9.13 11.32
C PRO A 247 -15.16 8.96 12.52
N TRP A 248 -14.59 7.76 12.65
CA TRP A 248 -13.53 7.53 13.61
C TRP A 248 -12.29 8.34 13.24
N ARG A 249 -11.67 8.95 14.26
CA ARG A 249 -10.49 9.80 14.14
C ARG A 249 -9.43 9.26 15.09
N GLY A 250 -8.78 8.17 14.70
CA GLY A 250 -7.84 7.47 15.57
C GLY A 250 -6.56 8.26 15.87
N ASP A 251 -5.77 7.75 16.81
CA ASP A 251 -4.46 8.31 17.13
C ASP A 251 -3.49 8.07 15.97
N ARG A 252 -3.05 9.17 15.35
CA ARG A 252 -2.13 9.14 14.21
C ARG A 252 -0.66 9.09 14.61
N ALA A 253 -0.30 9.40 15.87
CA ALA A 253 1.09 9.43 16.29
C ALA A 253 1.68 8.01 16.29
N GLN A 254 1.06 7.08 17.00
CA GLN A 254 1.51 5.69 17.02
C GLN A 254 1.33 5.00 15.66
N TRP A 255 0.26 5.33 14.93
CA TRP A 255 0.05 4.82 13.58
C TRP A 255 1.18 5.23 12.63
N LEU A 256 1.63 6.49 12.65
CA LEU A 256 2.76 6.95 11.85
C LEU A 256 4.08 6.31 12.27
N ALA A 257 4.31 6.16 13.58
CA ALA A 257 5.47 5.45 14.09
C ALA A 257 5.52 4.03 13.51
N ASN A 258 4.42 3.28 13.60
CA ASN A 258 4.30 1.94 13.03
C ASN A 258 4.48 1.94 11.50
N LEU A 259 3.87 2.88 10.79
CA LEU A 259 3.92 2.93 9.33
C LEU A 259 5.33 3.20 8.79
N ALA A 260 6.12 4.03 9.49
CA ALA A 260 7.49 4.36 9.12
C ALA A 260 8.45 3.14 9.16
N TYR A 261 8.11 2.11 9.92
CA TYR A 261 8.86 0.83 9.97
C TYR A 261 8.48 -0.16 8.87
N ARG A 262 7.59 0.21 7.95
CA ARG A 262 7.21 -0.65 6.81
C ARG A 262 7.96 -0.32 5.52
N GLN A 263 8.71 0.77 5.49
CA GLN A 263 9.46 1.20 4.31
C GLN A 263 10.86 1.67 4.67
N TRP A 264 11.75 1.49 3.71
CA TRP A 264 13.19 1.59 3.89
C TRP A 264 13.81 2.24 2.68
N THR A 265 14.79 3.11 2.90
CA THR A 265 15.57 3.68 1.80
C THR A 265 16.45 2.60 1.19
N VAL A 266 16.89 2.80 -0.05
CA VAL A 266 17.87 1.92 -0.69
C VAL A 266 19.19 1.83 0.12
N ASP A 267 19.59 2.91 0.79
CA ASP A 267 20.79 2.92 1.63
C ASP A 267 20.58 2.13 2.93
N GLU A 268 19.42 2.25 3.58
CA GLU A 268 19.06 1.43 4.75
C GLU A 268 18.98 -0.06 4.41
N ILE A 269 18.45 -0.39 3.23
CA ILE A 269 18.46 -1.76 2.72
C ILE A 269 19.91 -2.22 2.51
N GLY A 270 20.74 -1.41 1.86
CA GLY A 270 22.14 -1.73 1.60
C GLY A 270 22.98 -1.91 2.87
N ALA A 271 22.66 -1.16 3.92
CA ALA A 271 23.30 -1.25 5.24
C ALA A 271 22.78 -2.42 6.08
N GLY A 272 21.70 -3.08 5.66
CA GLY A 272 21.12 -4.24 6.33
C GLY A 272 20.08 -3.94 7.41
N ALA A 273 19.83 -2.67 7.74
CA ALA A 273 18.86 -2.27 8.77
C ALA A 273 17.44 -2.81 8.49
N CYS A 274 17.03 -2.82 7.22
CA CYS A 274 15.77 -3.43 6.80
C CYS A 274 15.74 -4.94 7.10
N TRP A 275 16.84 -5.65 6.81
CA TRP A 275 16.91 -7.09 7.03
C TRP A 275 16.92 -7.44 8.51
N GLU A 276 17.73 -6.75 9.31
CA GLU A 276 17.79 -6.92 10.77
C GLU A 276 16.42 -6.77 11.41
N HIS A 277 15.63 -5.79 10.97
CA HIS A 277 14.27 -5.59 11.45
C HIS A 277 13.31 -6.72 11.02
N LEU A 278 13.31 -7.06 9.73
CA LEU A 278 12.36 -8.03 9.19
C LEU A 278 12.71 -9.48 9.51
N ARG A 279 13.95 -9.78 9.90
CA ARG A 279 14.41 -11.14 10.26
C ARG A 279 13.59 -11.74 11.40
N GLU A 280 13.07 -10.91 12.30
CA GLU A 280 12.15 -11.30 13.39
C GLU A 280 10.84 -11.91 12.87
N CYS A 281 10.46 -11.62 11.63
CA CYS A 281 9.29 -12.23 10.99
C CYS A 281 9.59 -13.63 10.41
N VAL A 282 10.82 -14.11 10.31
CA VAL A 282 11.05 -15.40 9.63
C VAL A 282 10.48 -16.55 10.46
N GLU A 283 9.54 -17.31 9.89
CA GLU A 283 8.98 -18.52 10.52
C GLU A 283 10.02 -19.65 10.44
N ARG A 284 10.18 -20.37 11.56
CA ARG A 284 11.08 -21.53 11.67
C ARG A 284 10.32 -22.84 11.45
#